data_AF-A0AB37XEZ7-F1
#
_entry.id   AF-A0AB37XEZ7-F1
#
_cell.length_a   1.000
_cell.length_b   1.000
_cell.length_c   1.000
_cell.angle_alpha   90.00
_cell.angle_beta   90.00
_cell.angle_gamma   90.00
#
_symmetry.space_group_name_H-M   'P 1'
#
loop_
_entity.id
_entity.type
_entity.pdbx_description
1 polymer ?
#
loop_
_entity_poly.entity_id
_entity_poly.type
_entity_poly.pdbx_seq_one_letter_code
_entity_poly.pdbx_strand_id
1 'polypeptide(L)'
;MSQGKEPAVPGRKGPPGPAPRAVWIGGPPGAGKTTLARALAHRRGLRLYRSDTLTWEHRDRALAAGHPAATRWEALTPADRWSAPPAALLAMSLHAERGAMIADDVRALGPGPLTVVEGTPVTPDTVPDPGRAVWLMPSPELQRRRLAERGLPEGVHTLYTLLLADLAARIEAHGLAGRVVTVTPDATPADTRTAAEALLAGPLAEGPTATTPDERRTLRRAENEAVATQYRTYLARPWTTGDPDTVPVTFSCECADPECTAQLTRPLGTFPPAGGGALRCH
;
A
#
# COMPACT_ATOMS: atom_id res chain seq x y z
N MET A 1 -13.46 39.67 48.76
CA MET A 1 -13.71 38.24 48.52
C MET A 1 -14.02 38.07 47.04
N SER A 2 -13.01 37.74 46.24
CA SER A 2 -13.17 37.45 44.81
C SER A 2 -12.52 36.09 44.58
N GLN A 3 -13.32 35.05 44.36
CA GLN A 3 -12.83 33.73 43.99
C GLN A 3 -12.56 33.74 42.48
N GLY A 4 -11.28 33.72 42.12
CA GLY A 4 -10.85 33.49 40.75
C GLY A 4 -11.19 32.06 40.33
N LYS A 5 -12.05 31.93 39.32
CA LYS A 5 -12.36 30.68 38.65
C LYS A 5 -11.21 30.35 37.69
N GLU A 6 -10.40 29.36 38.03
CA GLU A 6 -9.38 28.81 37.14
C GLU A 6 -10.05 28.22 35.88
N PRO A 7 -9.54 28.50 34.66
CA PRO A 7 -10.10 27.92 33.45
C PRO A 7 -9.71 26.45 33.34
N ALA A 8 -10.70 25.59 33.09
CA ALA A 8 -10.51 24.17 32.87
C ALA A 8 -9.66 23.92 31.61
N VAL A 9 -8.53 23.23 31.80
CA VAL A 9 -7.68 22.74 30.72
C VAL A 9 -8.42 21.62 29.97
N PRO A 10 -8.59 21.68 28.63
CA PRO A 10 -9.27 20.63 27.88
C PRO A 10 -8.50 19.30 27.97
N GLY A 11 -9.27 18.21 28.03
CA GLY A 11 -8.86 16.88 28.43
C GLY A 11 -7.59 16.35 27.75
N ARG A 12 -6.67 15.86 28.58
CA ARG A 12 -5.68 14.87 28.15
C ARG A 12 -6.44 13.67 27.58
N LYS A 13 -6.34 13.46 26.27
CA LYS A 13 -6.69 12.17 25.67
C LYS A 13 -5.92 11.10 26.44
N GLY A 14 -6.62 10.07 26.91
CA GLY A 14 -5.98 8.92 27.54
C GLY A 14 -4.88 8.34 26.65
N PRO A 15 -3.96 7.54 27.21
CA PRO A 15 -2.89 6.94 26.43
C PRO A 15 -3.51 6.26 25.19
N PRO A 16 -2.91 6.44 23.99
CA PRO A 16 -3.41 5.77 22.80
C PRO A 16 -3.52 4.27 23.11
N GLY A 17 -4.66 3.67 22.74
CA GLY A 17 -4.81 2.22 22.83
C GLY A 17 -3.67 1.51 22.10
N PRO A 18 -3.46 0.21 22.35
CA PRO A 18 -2.37 -0.52 21.69
C PRO A 18 -2.46 -0.32 20.17
N ALA A 19 -1.33 0.06 19.57
CA ALA A 19 -1.25 0.23 18.13
C ALA A 19 -1.76 -1.03 17.41
N PRO A 20 -2.48 -0.88 16.30
CA PRO A 20 -3.08 -2.00 15.61
C PRO A 20 -1.99 -2.97 15.14
N ARG A 21 -2.27 -4.26 15.29
CA ARG A 21 -1.35 -5.30 14.85
C ARG A 21 -1.30 -5.32 13.33
N ALA A 22 -0.10 -5.34 12.77
CA ALA A 22 0.12 -5.32 11.32
C ALA A 22 1.19 -6.32 10.89
N VAL A 23 0.94 -7.01 9.77
CA VAL A 23 1.94 -7.77 9.02
C VAL A 23 2.29 -7.04 7.75
N TRP A 24 3.55 -7.13 7.32
CA TRP A 24 4.12 -6.26 6.31
C TRP A 24 4.62 -7.07 5.11
N ILE A 25 4.24 -6.63 3.90
CA ILE A 25 4.62 -7.27 2.64
C ILE A 25 5.33 -6.23 1.77
N GLY A 26 6.65 -6.31 1.77
CA GLY A 26 7.53 -5.51 0.92
C GLY A 26 7.94 -6.24 -0.35
N GLY A 27 8.70 -5.55 -1.19
CA GLY A 27 9.18 -6.08 -2.48
C GLY A 27 9.16 -5.03 -3.58
N PRO A 28 9.88 -5.24 -4.70
CA PRO A 28 9.91 -4.31 -5.81
C PRO A 28 8.57 -4.29 -6.58
N PRO A 29 8.38 -3.30 -7.47
CA PRO A 29 7.24 -3.27 -8.37
C PRO A 29 7.17 -4.56 -9.21
N GLY A 30 5.95 -5.09 -9.39
CA GLY A 30 5.73 -6.31 -10.16
C GLY A 30 6.11 -7.62 -9.46
N ALA A 31 6.49 -7.61 -8.17
CA ALA A 31 6.80 -8.85 -7.43
C ALA A 31 5.58 -9.74 -7.12
N GLY A 32 4.36 -9.20 -7.17
CA GLY A 32 3.12 -9.92 -6.84
C GLY A 32 2.56 -9.62 -5.44
N LYS A 33 3.09 -8.58 -4.77
CA LYS A 33 2.70 -8.17 -3.41
C LYS A 33 1.20 -7.96 -3.24
N THR A 34 0.59 -7.13 -4.09
CA THR A 34 -0.85 -6.83 -4.02
C THR A 34 -1.70 -8.09 -4.19
N THR A 35 -1.29 -9.03 -5.06
CA THR A 35 -1.98 -10.32 -5.24
C THR A 35 -1.94 -11.15 -3.96
N LEU A 36 -0.75 -11.28 -3.35
CA LEU A 36 -0.57 -11.98 -2.08
C LEU A 36 -1.37 -11.32 -0.95
N ALA A 37 -1.19 -10.01 -0.78
CA ALA A 37 -1.79 -9.24 0.30
C ALA A 37 -3.32 -9.29 0.25
N ARG A 38 -3.90 -9.17 -0.96
CA ARG A 38 -5.34 -9.32 -1.17
C ARG A 38 -5.82 -10.73 -0.84
N ALA A 39 -5.12 -11.76 -1.31
CA ALA A 39 -5.48 -13.15 -1.00
C ALA A 39 -5.48 -13.42 0.51
N LEU A 40 -4.47 -12.91 1.24
CA LEU A 40 -4.41 -13.01 2.71
C LEU A 40 -5.57 -12.25 3.37
N ALA A 41 -5.78 -11.01 2.97
CA ALA A 41 -6.81 -10.15 3.55
C ALA A 41 -8.24 -10.66 3.29
N HIS A 42 -8.50 -11.21 2.11
CA HIS A 42 -9.78 -11.79 1.74
C HIS A 42 -10.04 -13.07 2.52
N ARG A 43 -9.14 -14.05 2.45
CA ARG A 43 -9.36 -15.36 3.07
C ARG A 43 -9.47 -15.25 4.58
N ARG A 44 -8.55 -14.51 5.21
CA ARG A 44 -8.47 -14.41 6.67
C ARG A 44 -9.28 -13.26 7.26
N GLY A 45 -10.02 -12.47 6.46
CA GLY A 45 -10.84 -11.37 6.97
C GLY A 45 -9.99 -10.25 7.60
N LEU A 46 -8.86 -9.92 6.97
CA LEU A 46 -7.91 -8.90 7.45
C LEU A 46 -8.17 -7.58 6.76
N ARG A 47 -7.82 -6.47 7.42
CA ARG A 47 -7.78 -5.14 6.81
C ARG A 47 -6.61 -5.10 5.83
N LEU A 48 -6.81 -4.60 4.62
CA LEU A 48 -5.71 -4.38 3.67
C LEU A 48 -5.36 -2.90 3.62
N TYR A 49 -4.10 -2.58 3.89
CA TYR A 49 -3.52 -1.28 3.67
C TYR A 49 -2.58 -1.36 2.47
N ARG A 50 -2.85 -0.57 1.42
CA ARG A 50 -2.03 -0.54 0.21
C ARG A 50 -1.36 0.82 0.08
N SER A 51 -0.04 0.85 0.09
CA SER A 51 0.68 2.12 -0.04
C SER A 51 0.34 2.87 -1.32
N ASP A 52 0.07 2.15 -2.42
CA ASP A 52 -0.20 2.77 -3.73
C ASP A 52 -1.54 3.53 -3.76
N THR A 53 -2.49 3.21 -2.88
CA THR A 53 -3.75 3.95 -2.74
C THR A 53 -3.61 5.24 -1.92
N LEU A 54 -2.40 5.56 -1.46
CA LEU A 54 -2.11 6.79 -0.71
C LEU A 54 -0.95 7.58 -1.33
N THR A 55 -0.55 7.25 -2.56
CA THR A 55 0.59 7.90 -3.24
C THR A 55 0.43 9.41 -3.29
N TRP A 56 -0.77 9.90 -3.62
CA TRP A 56 -1.02 11.33 -3.75
C TRP A 56 -1.24 12.02 -2.41
N GLU A 57 -1.88 11.35 -1.45
CA GLU A 57 -2.00 11.88 -0.10
C GLU A 57 -0.61 12.03 0.56
N HIS A 58 0.25 11.02 0.45
CA HIS A 58 1.62 11.11 0.94
C HIS A 58 2.43 12.17 0.18
N ARG A 59 2.17 12.37 -1.12
CA ARG A 59 2.77 13.48 -1.88
C ARG A 59 2.39 14.82 -1.29
N ASP A 60 1.11 15.03 -0.96
CA ASP A 60 0.61 16.28 -0.38
C ASP A 60 1.18 16.52 1.01
N ARG A 61 1.29 15.48 1.84
CA ARG A 61 2.00 15.55 3.13
C ARG A 61 3.47 15.92 2.95
N ALA A 62 4.15 15.34 1.96
CA ALA A 62 5.53 15.66 1.67
C ALA A 62 5.72 17.10 1.17
N LEU A 63 4.79 17.61 0.37
CA LEU A 63 4.75 19.02 -0.05
C LEU A 63 4.55 19.95 1.14
N ALA A 64 3.57 19.64 2.00
CA ALA A 64 3.29 20.43 3.20
C ALA A 64 4.46 20.44 4.19
N ALA A 65 5.23 19.36 4.26
CA ALA A 65 6.46 19.26 5.05
C ALA A 65 7.70 19.85 4.34
N GLY A 66 7.56 20.39 3.12
CA GLY A 66 8.64 21.08 2.42
C GLY A 66 9.70 20.16 1.81
N HIS A 67 9.39 18.89 1.53
CA HIS A 67 10.35 17.97 0.91
C HIS A 67 10.70 18.42 -0.52
N PRO A 68 11.97 18.72 -0.83
CA PRO A 68 12.36 19.27 -2.14
C PRO A 68 12.00 18.36 -3.31
N ALA A 69 12.08 17.03 -3.13
CA ALA A 69 11.74 16.06 -4.15
C ALA A 69 10.23 16.03 -4.47
N ALA A 70 9.38 16.35 -3.50
CA ALA A 70 7.94 16.49 -3.72
C ALA A 70 7.65 17.75 -4.55
N THR A 71 8.24 18.89 -4.17
CA THR A 71 8.13 20.15 -4.92
C THR A 71 8.62 20.01 -6.36
N ARG A 72 9.77 19.36 -6.54
CA ARG A 72 10.34 19.09 -7.87
C ARG A 72 9.40 18.26 -8.74
N TRP A 73 8.78 17.22 -8.18
CA TRP A 73 7.84 16.39 -8.93
C TRP A 73 6.67 17.21 -9.48
N GLU A 74 6.04 18.04 -8.63
CA GLU A 74 4.90 18.87 -9.04
C GLU A 74 5.27 19.96 -10.04
N ALA A 75 6.51 20.48 -10.00
CA ALA A 75 6.99 21.49 -10.92
C ALA A 75 7.29 20.95 -12.34
N LEU A 76 7.50 19.63 -12.48
CA LEU A 76 7.82 19.01 -13.76
C LEU A 76 6.56 18.52 -14.49
N THR A 77 6.57 18.58 -15.81
CA THR A 77 5.56 17.90 -16.64
C THR A 77 5.70 16.38 -16.49
N PRO A 78 4.64 15.59 -16.78
CA PRO A 78 4.73 14.13 -16.76
C PRO A 78 5.87 13.57 -17.62
N ALA A 79 6.13 14.17 -18.79
CA ALA A 79 7.23 13.74 -19.66
C ALA A 79 8.59 14.03 -19.01
N ASP A 80 8.81 15.24 -18.50
CA ASP A 80 10.09 15.64 -17.91
C ASP A 80 10.44 14.87 -16.64
N ARG A 81 9.43 14.45 -15.85
CA ARG A 81 9.63 13.59 -14.67
C ARG A 81 10.34 12.30 -15.04
N TRP A 82 9.89 11.65 -16.11
CA TRP A 82 10.40 10.34 -16.52
C TRP A 82 11.71 10.44 -17.30
N SER A 83 12.08 11.62 -17.78
CA SER A 83 13.39 11.91 -18.37
C SER A 83 14.41 12.40 -17.35
N ALA A 84 14.05 12.53 -16.07
CA ALA A 84 14.96 12.98 -15.03
C ALA A 84 16.08 11.96 -14.76
N PRO A 85 17.26 12.40 -14.27
CA PRO A 85 18.34 11.49 -13.93
C PRO A 85 17.93 10.43 -12.89
N PRO A 86 18.55 9.23 -12.90
CA PRO A 86 18.23 8.11 -11.99
C PRO A 86 18.09 8.50 -10.52
N ALA A 87 19.03 9.29 -9.98
CA ALA A 87 18.99 9.75 -8.59
C ALA A 87 17.78 10.65 -8.29
N ALA A 88 17.39 11.49 -9.26
CA ALA A 88 16.21 12.34 -9.14
C ALA A 88 14.91 11.53 -9.22
N LEU A 89 14.84 10.50 -10.08
CA LEU A 89 13.71 9.56 -10.11
C LEU A 89 13.51 8.89 -8.75
N LEU A 90 14.58 8.38 -8.16
CA LEU A 90 14.54 7.72 -6.86
C LEU A 90 14.10 8.71 -5.76
N ALA A 91 14.71 9.90 -5.69
CA ALA A 91 14.33 10.92 -4.72
C ALA A 91 12.85 11.34 -4.88
N MET A 92 12.41 11.61 -6.11
CA MET A 92 11.03 12.00 -6.38
C MET A 92 10.03 10.87 -6.17
N SER A 93 10.46 9.60 -6.07
CA SER A 93 9.58 8.50 -5.70
C SER A 93 9.14 8.54 -4.22
N LEU A 94 9.87 9.30 -3.38
CA LEU A 94 9.62 9.48 -1.96
C LEU A 94 9.52 8.16 -1.16
N HIS A 95 10.27 7.12 -1.54
CA HIS A 95 10.13 5.80 -0.89
C HIS A 95 10.45 5.83 0.60
N ALA A 96 11.48 6.57 1.03
CA ALA A 96 11.82 6.69 2.44
C ALA A 96 10.75 7.47 3.21
N GLU A 97 10.34 8.62 2.69
CA GLU A 97 9.32 9.49 3.30
C GLU A 97 7.97 8.77 3.37
N ARG A 98 7.53 8.15 2.28
CA ARG A 98 6.30 7.35 2.24
C ARG A 98 6.37 6.17 3.18
N GLY A 99 7.53 5.51 3.29
CA GLY A 99 7.75 4.45 4.26
C GLY A 99 7.45 4.89 5.69
N ALA A 100 7.97 6.05 6.11
CA ALA A 100 7.68 6.63 7.41
C ALA A 100 6.19 7.00 7.57
N MET A 101 5.59 7.60 6.54
CA MET A 101 4.16 7.96 6.55
C MET A 101 3.26 6.72 6.66
N ILE A 102 3.60 5.62 5.99
CA ILE A 102 2.88 4.35 6.11
C ILE A 102 2.96 3.83 7.55
N ALA A 103 4.13 3.90 8.18
CA ALA A 103 4.27 3.48 9.57
C ALA A 103 3.42 4.36 10.52
N ASP A 104 3.34 5.67 10.28
CA ASP A 104 2.44 6.57 11.01
C ASP A 104 0.97 6.22 10.78
N ASP A 105 0.56 6.02 9.54
CA ASP A 105 -0.82 5.73 9.17
C ASP A 105 -1.28 4.42 9.81
N VAL A 106 -0.43 3.40 9.76
CA VAL A 106 -0.69 2.11 10.41
C VAL A 106 -0.76 2.26 11.92
N ARG A 107 0.10 3.07 12.57
CA ARG A 107 -0.03 3.34 14.01
C ARG A 107 -1.33 4.08 14.36
N ALA A 108 -1.80 4.95 13.47
CA ALA A 108 -3.00 5.76 13.67
C ALA A 108 -4.29 4.99 13.37
N LEU A 109 -4.22 3.83 12.71
CA LEU A 109 -5.37 2.98 12.49
C LEU A 109 -6.02 2.62 13.84
N GLY A 110 -7.33 2.84 13.95
CA GLY A 110 -8.09 2.47 15.14
C GLY A 110 -8.18 0.94 15.33
N PRO A 111 -8.78 0.48 16.44
CA PRO A 111 -9.00 -0.94 16.69
C PRO A 111 -9.78 -1.59 15.53
N GLY A 112 -9.54 -2.88 15.33
CA GLY A 112 -10.18 -3.65 14.26
C GLY A 112 -9.35 -4.87 13.88
N PRO A 113 -9.72 -5.53 12.77
CA PRO A 113 -9.00 -6.69 12.28
C PRO A 113 -7.51 -6.41 12.08
N LEU A 114 -6.68 -7.46 12.22
CA LEU A 114 -5.27 -7.44 11.85
C LEU A 114 -5.10 -6.79 10.47
N THR A 115 -4.08 -5.96 10.30
CA THR A 115 -3.82 -5.27 9.04
C THR A 115 -2.71 -5.96 8.25
N VAL A 116 -2.95 -6.22 6.97
CA VAL A 116 -1.90 -6.54 6.00
C VAL A 116 -1.50 -5.25 5.32
N VAL A 117 -0.24 -4.86 5.47
CA VAL A 117 0.34 -3.66 4.87
C VAL A 117 1.18 -4.08 3.68
N GLU A 118 0.91 -3.54 2.49
CA GLU A 118 1.67 -3.85 1.28
C GLU A 118 2.17 -2.60 0.56
N GLY A 119 3.39 -2.67 0.06
CA GLY A 119 3.95 -1.56 -0.68
C GLY A 119 5.40 -1.73 -1.11
N THR A 120 5.79 -1.02 -2.16
CA THR A 120 7.20 -0.88 -2.51
C THR A 120 7.98 -0.05 -1.47
N PRO A 121 7.40 1.00 -0.85
CA PRO A 121 8.03 1.71 0.28
C PRO A 121 8.17 0.90 1.58
N VAL A 122 7.62 -0.32 1.64
CA VAL A 122 7.77 -1.22 2.79
C VAL A 122 9.16 -1.87 2.71
N THR A 123 10.13 -1.20 3.32
CA THR A 123 11.54 -1.58 3.38
C THR A 123 11.92 -1.98 4.82
N PRO A 124 13.06 -2.66 5.03
CA PRO A 124 13.58 -2.96 6.37
C PRO A 124 13.59 -1.78 7.34
N ASP A 125 13.94 -0.58 6.87
CA ASP A 125 14.04 0.62 7.71
C ASP A 125 12.69 1.19 8.16
N THR A 126 11.60 0.78 7.50
CA THR A 126 10.25 1.36 7.70
C THR A 126 9.34 0.48 8.52
N VAL A 127 9.68 -0.81 8.64
CA VAL A 127 8.86 -1.78 9.35
C VAL A 127 9.25 -1.78 10.83
N PRO A 128 8.30 -1.55 11.76
CA PRO A 128 8.61 -1.49 13.20
C PRO A 128 9.18 -2.80 13.77
N ASP A 129 8.77 -3.94 13.22
CA ASP A 129 9.23 -5.26 13.63
C ASP A 129 9.45 -6.15 12.38
N PRO A 130 10.70 -6.35 11.94
CA PRO A 130 11.02 -7.21 10.80
C PRO A 130 10.53 -8.66 10.95
N GLY A 131 10.30 -9.16 12.17
CA GLY A 131 9.71 -10.48 12.43
C GLY A 131 8.26 -10.59 11.94
N ARG A 132 7.58 -9.46 11.74
CA ARG A 132 6.22 -9.36 11.18
C ARG A 132 6.22 -9.01 9.68
N ALA A 133 7.39 -9.07 9.04
CA ALA A 133 7.56 -8.68 7.64
C ALA A 133 8.02 -9.83 6.76
N VAL A 134 7.68 -9.76 5.48
CA VAL A 134 8.19 -10.60 4.41
C VAL A 134 8.44 -9.73 3.18
N TRP A 135 9.53 -9.99 2.47
CA TRP A 135 9.84 -9.31 1.21
C TRP A 135 9.77 -10.28 0.05
N LEU A 136 8.88 -10.01 -0.91
CA LEU A 136 8.82 -10.78 -2.15
C LEU A 136 9.89 -10.25 -3.11
N MET A 137 10.84 -11.08 -3.49
CA MET A 137 11.91 -10.71 -4.42
C MET A 137 11.82 -11.58 -5.68
N PRO A 138 11.57 -11.01 -6.88
CA PRO A 138 11.60 -11.81 -8.10
C PRO A 138 13.02 -12.30 -8.37
N SER A 139 13.16 -13.50 -8.95
CA SER A 139 14.44 -13.91 -9.53
C SER A 139 14.85 -12.93 -10.64
N PRO A 140 16.16 -12.77 -10.94
CA PRO A 140 16.60 -11.87 -12.01
C PRO A 140 15.96 -12.16 -13.37
N GLU A 141 15.72 -13.43 -13.69
CA GLU A 141 15.02 -13.84 -14.90
C GLU A 141 13.56 -13.36 -14.92
N LEU A 142 12.83 -13.64 -13.82
CA LEU A 142 11.44 -13.24 -13.70
C LEU A 142 11.29 -11.71 -13.73
N GLN A 143 12.22 -11.00 -13.10
CA GLN A 143 12.25 -9.53 -13.11
C GLN A 143 12.37 -9.02 -14.55
N ARG A 144 13.37 -9.47 -15.30
CA ARG A 144 13.58 -9.05 -16.71
C ARG A 144 12.34 -9.33 -17.55
N ARG A 145 11.77 -10.54 -17.43
CA ARG A 145 10.55 -10.93 -18.15
C ARG A 145 9.38 -10.01 -17.82
N ARG A 146 9.05 -9.82 -16.53
CA ARG A 146 7.91 -8.99 -16.10
C ARG A 146 8.08 -7.51 -16.45
N LEU A 147 9.30 -6.98 -16.43
CA LEU A 147 9.56 -5.60 -16.83
C LEU A 147 9.42 -5.42 -18.34
N ALA A 148 9.89 -6.39 -19.14
CA ALA A 148 9.73 -6.37 -20.59
C ALA A 148 8.25 -6.47 -21.03
N GLU A 149 7.49 -7.40 -20.44
CA GLU A 149 6.06 -7.63 -20.75
C GLU A 149 5.18 -6.41 -20.46
N ARG A 150 5.59 -5.54 -19.53
CA ARG A 150 4.81 -4.35 -19.14
C ARG A 150 4.91 -3.18 -20.11
N GLY A 151 5.83 -3.22 -21.09
CA GLY A 151 6.00 -2.14 -22.07
C GLY A 151 6.20 -0.77 -21.43
N LEU A 152 6.93 -0.72 -20.31
CA LEU A 152 7.06 0.49 -19.50
C LEU A 152 7.89 1.57 -20.22
N PRO A 153 7.56 2.86 -20.05
CA PRO A 153 8.46 3.95 -20.43
C PRO A 153 9.83 3.79 -19.74
N GLU A 154 10.90 4.20 -20.42
CA GLU A 154 12.29 4.01 -19.99
C GLU A 154 12.55 4.54 -18.57
N GLY A 155 12.04 5.73 -18.24
CA GLY A 155 12.17 6.31 -16.89
C GLY A 155 11.51 5.46 -15.80
N VAL A 156 10.36 4.87 -16.09
CA VAL A 156 9.64 3.98 -15.14
C VAL A 156 10.42 2.68 -14.96
N HIS A 157 10.92 2.11 -16.06
CA HIS A 157 11.79 0.92 -16.03
C HIS A 157 13.05 1.16 -15.19
N THR A 158 13.70 2.31 -15.40
CA THR A 158 14.88 2.75 -14.63
C THR A 158 14.56 2.84 -13.15
N LEU A 159 13.49 3.55 -12.76
CA LEU A 159 13.07 3.65 -11.37
C LEU A 159 12.82 2.28 -10.75
N TYR A 160 12.11 1.38 -11.44
CA TYR A 160 11.79 0.06 -10.90
C TYR A 160 13.04 -0.81 -10.68
N THR A 161 14.04 -0.67 -11.55
CA THR A 161 15.33 -1.34 -11.39
C THR A 161 16.09 -0.80 -10.17
N LEU A 162 16.12 0.52 -9.98
CA LEU A 162 16.74 1.16 -8.81
C LEU A 162 16.07 0.74 -7.51
N LEU A 163 14.74 0.72 -7.46
CA LEU A 163 13.99 0.33 -6.26
C LEU A 163 14.22 -1.13 -5.88
N LEU A 164 14.41 -2.02 -6.86
CA LEU A 164 14.80 -3.40 -6.56
C LEU A 164 16.19 -3.45 -5.94
N ALA A 165 17.17 -2.79 -6.55
CA ALA A 165 18.55 -2.79 -6.07
C ALA A 165 18.66 -2.17 -4.66
N ASP A 166 17.99 -1.04 -4.41
CA ASP A 166 17.94 -0.39 -3.11
C ASP A 166 17.32 -1.31 -2.05
N LEU A 167 16.19 -1.96 -2.35
CA LEU A 167 15.55 -2.88 -1.42
C LEU A 167 16.44 -4.11 -1.13
N ALA A 168 17.07 -4.68 -2.15
CA ALA A 168 17.98 -5.81 -1.98
C ALA A 168 19.16 -5.47 -1.06
N ALA A 169 19.78 -4.31 -1.28
CA ALA A 169 20.88 -3.82 -0.44
C ALA A 169 20.44 -3.59 1.02
N ARG A 170 19.24 -3.04 1.25
CA ARG A 170 18.68 -2.89 2.61
C ARG A 170 18.44 -4.23 3.28
N ILE A 171 17.87 -5.20 2.56
CA ILE A 171 17.62 -6.54 3.11
C ILE A 171 18.94 -7.20 3.54
N GLU A 172 19.99 -7.08 2.72
CA GLU A 172 21.32 -7.59 3.03
C GLU A 172 21.92 -6.88 4.25
N ALA A 173 21.91 -5.55 4.26
CA ALA A 173 22.47 -4.74 5.35
C ALA A 173 21.82 -5.03 6.72
N HIS A 174 20.53 -5.36 6.72
CA HIS A 174 19.79 -5.73 7.94
C HIS A 174 19.84 -7.24 8.27
N GLY A 175 20.51 -8.06 7.45
CA GLY A 175 20.60 -9.51 7.67
C GLY A 175 19.26 -10.24 7.54
N LEU A 176 18.34 -9.72 6.71
CA LEU A 176 16.95 -10.20 6.62
C LEU A 176 16.71 -11.20 5.48
N ALA A 177 17.76 -11.87 4.99
CA ALA A 177 17.64 -12.88 3.94
C ALA A 177 16.65 -14.01 4.30
N GLY A 178 16.58 -14.39 5.58
CA GLY A 178 15.61 -15.38 6.07
C GLY A 178 14.14 -14.91 6.08
N ARG A 179 13.88 -13.66 5.70
CA ARG A 179 12.54 -13.07 5.56
C ARG A 179 12.15 -12.82 4.10
N VAL A 180 12.96 -13.28 3.15
CA VAL A 180 12.71 -13.14 1.72
C VAL A 180 11.97 -14.36 1.18
N VAL A 181 10.96 -14.12 0.36
CA VAL A 181 10.36 -15.14 -0.51
C VAL A 181 10.80 -14.84 -1.93
N THR A 182 11.66 -15.70 -2.47
CA THR A 182 12.08 -15.61 -3.87
C THR A 182 10.97 -16.10 -4.78
N VAL A 183 10.51 -15.24 -5.70
CA VAL A 183 9.49 -15.59 -6.69
C VAL A 183 10.20 -16.00 -7.98
N THR A 184 10.09 -17.27 -8.33
CA THR A 184 10.69 -17.84 -9.54
C THR A 184 9.69 -17.88 -10.71
N PRO A 185 10.15 -18.07 -11.96
CA PRO A 185 9.28 -18.11 -13.13
C PRO A 185 8.18 -19.19 -13.11
N ASP A 186 8.45 -20.30 -12.43
CA ASP A 186 7.62 -21.49 -12.26
C ASP A 186 6.72 -21.44 -11.01
N ALA A 187 6.99 -20.52 -10.07
CA ALA A 187 6.20 -20.39 -8.85
C ALA A 187 4.78 -19.92 -9.16
N THR A 188 3.79 -20.67 -8.66
CA THR A 188 2.39 -20.25 -8.71
C THR A 188 2.10 -19.18 -7.65
N PRO A 189 1.00 -18.41 -7.77
CA PRO A 189 0.54 -17.53 -6.70
C PRO A 189 0.29 -18.28 -5.38
N ALA A 190 -0.09 -19.57 -5.45
CA ALA A 190 -0.31 -20.40 -4.27
C ALA A 190 1.03 -20.73 -3.57
N ASP A 191 2.09 -21.05 -4.32
CA ASP A 191 3.41 -21.36 -3.75
C ASP A 191 3.98 -20.14 -3.01
N THR A 192 3.92 -18.98 -3.67
CA THR A 192 4.37 -17.70 -3.08
C THR A 192 3.60 -17.39 -1.79
N ARG A 193 2.28 -17.65 -1.78
CA ARG A 193 1.43 -17.47 -0.60
C ARG A 193 1.81 -18.42 0.51
N THR A 194 1.96 -19.71 0.23
CA THR A 194 2.34 -20.72 1.24
C THR A 194 3.67 -20.35 1.90
N ALA A 195 4.68 -19.95 1.12
CA ALA A 195 5.97 -19.52 1.65
C ALA A 195 5.87 -18.27 2.53
N ALA A 196 5.11 -17.25 2.09
CA ALA A 196 4.90 -16.04 2.87
C ALA A 196 4.10 -16.29 4.16
N GLU A 197 3.06 -17.14 4.10
CA GLU A 197 2.27 -17.53 5.26
C GLU A 197 3.11 -18.30 6.29
N ALA A 198 4.03 -19.15 5.85
CA ALA A 198 4.94 -19.86 6.76
C ALA A 198 5.81 -18.86 7.55
N LEU A 199 6.37 -17.85 6.89
CA LEU A 199 7.17 -16.81 7.55
C LEU A 199 6.34 -15.89 8.47
N LEU A 200 5.05 -15.73 8.19
CA LEU A 200 4.13 -14.88 8.93
C LEU A 200 3.20 -15.65 9.88
N ALA A 201 3.39 -16.96 10.08
CA ALA A 201 2.43 -17.82 10.76
C ALA A 201 2.07 -17.34 12.17
N GLY A 202 3.08 -17.01 12.98
CA GLY A 202 2.88 -16.44 14.32
C GLY A 202 2.12 -15.10 14.27
N PRO A 203 2.66 -14.06 13.61
CA PRO A 203 2.01 -12.76 13.51
C PRO A 203 0.57 -12.79 12.96
N LEU A 204 0.26 -13.71 12.03
CA LEU A 204 -1.08 -13.90 11.46
C LEU A 204 -2.07 -14.55 12.43
N ALA A 205 -1.61 -15.23 13.49
CA ALA A 205 -2.45 -15.84 14.51
C ALA A 205 -2.83 -14.87 15.65
N GLU A 206 -2.17 -13.71 15.74
CA GLU A 206 -2.24 -12.83 16.91
C GLU A 206 -3.33 -11.75 16.88
N GLY A 207 -4.03 -11.57 15.76
CA GLY A 207 -4.95 -10.44 15.58
C GLY A 207 -6.39 -10.88 15.35
N PRO A 208 -7.37 -10.05 15.75
CA PRO A 208 -8.77 -10.31 15.42
C PRO A 208 -8.95 -10.33 13.90
N THR A 209 -9.94 -11.08 13.45
CA THR A 209 -10.31 -11.18 12.04
C THR A 209 -11.78 -10.82 11.87
N ALA A 210 -12.15 -10.33 10.70
CA ALA A 210 -13.55 -10.21 10.32
C ALA A 210 -14.14 -11.62 10.15
N THR A 211 -15.14 -11.94 10.96
CA THR A 211 -15.77 -13.27 11.00
C THR A 211 -17.13 -13.27 10.33
N THR A 212 -17.81 -12.11 10.28
CA THR A 212 -19.12 -11.99 9.65
C THR A 212 -19.02 -11.48 8.20
N PRO A 213 -20.01 -11.79 7.35
CA PRO A 213 -20.08 -11.20 6.01
C PRO A 213 -20.13 -9.66 6.02
N ASP A 214 -20.77 -9.03 6.99
CA ASP A 214 -20.88 -7.56 7.05
C ASP A 214 -19.56 -6.88 7.43
N GLU A 215 -18.81 -7.45 8.37
CA GLU A 215 -17.45 -6.98 8.69
C GLU A 215 -16.55 -7.09 7.46
N ARG A 216 -16.60 -8.23 6.74
CA ARG A 216 -15.81 -8.45 5.53
C ARG A 216 -16.19 -7.48 4.41
N ARG A 217 -17.48 -7.21 4.22
CA ARG A 217 -17.97 -6.18 3.28
C ARG A 217 -17.41 -4.81 3.62
N THR A 218 -17.43 -4.44 4.91
CA THR A 218 -16.90 -3.16 5.39
C THR A 218 -15.42 -3.02 5.05
N LEU A 219 -14.62 -4.07 5.22
CA LEU A 219 -13.20 -4.06 4.84
C LEU A 219 -13.00 -3.88 3.32
N ARG A 220 -13.74 -4.63 2.49
CA ARG A 220 -13.65 -4.50 1.02
C ARG A 220 -14.12 -3.14 0.53
N ARG A 221 -15.14 -2.59 1.17
CA ARG A 221 -15.63 -1.24 0.88
C ARG A 221 -14.57 -0.19 1.19
N ALA A 222 -13.92 -0.26 2.35
CA ALA A 222 -12.84 0.66 2.71
C ALA A 222 -11.65 0.58 1.73
N GLU A 223 -11.32 -0.62 1.25
CA GLU A 223 -10.29 -0.80 0.21
C GLU A 223 -10.66 -0.12 -1.11
N ASN A 224 -11.92 -0.28 -1.55
CA ASN A 224 -12.40 0.34 -2.77
C ASN A 224 -12.50 1.86 -2.65
N GLU A 225 -12.88 2.37 -1.47
CA GLU A 225 -12.88 3.81 -1.17
C GLU A 225 -11.47 4.38 -1.23
N ALA A 226 -10.46 3.69 -0.69
CA ALA A 226 -9.07 4.11 -0.81
C ALA A 226 -8.60 4.16 -2.28
N VAL A 227 -8.97 3.17 -3.09
CA VAL A 227 -8.70 3.18 -4.54
C VAL A 227 -9.40 4.36 -5.21
N ALA A 228 -10.69 4.58 -4.97
CA ALA A 228 -11.43 5.68 -5.57
C ALA A 228 -10.83 7.05 -5.19
N THR A 229 -10.47 7.25 -3.92
CA THR A 229 -9.80 8.45 -3.42
C THR A 229 -8.47 8.68 -4.12
N GLN A 230 -7.62 7.65 -4.22
CA GLN A 230 -6.35 7.74 -4.94
C GLN A 230 -6.53 8.24 -6.38
N TYR A 231 -7.51 7.72 -7.12
CA TYR A 231 -7.77 8.15 -8.50
C TYR A 231 -8.37 9.57 -8.57
N ARG A 232 -9.26 9.94 -7.65
CA ARG A 232 -9.80 11.30 -7.58
C ARG A 232 -8.70 12.32 -7.29
N THR A 233 -7.81 12.03 -6.33
CA THR A 233 -6.68 12.90 -6.01
C THR A 233 -5.66 12.97 -7.15
N TYR A 234 -5.50 11.89 -7.92
CA TYR A 234 -4.71 11.91 -9.15
C TYR A 234 -5.32 12.88 -10.19
N LEU A 235 -6.60 12.70 -10.53
CA LEU A 235 -7.29 13.49 -11.55
C LEU A 235 -7.46 14.97 -11.18
N ALA A 236 -7.39 15.30 -9.89
CA ALA A 236 -7.39 16.68 -9.41
C ALA A 236 -6.06 17.41 -9.66
N ARG A 237 -4.99 16.71 -10.11
CA ARG A 237 -3.69 17.34 -10.36
C ARG A 237 -3.73 18.18 -11.64
N PRO A 238 -3.11 19.38 -11.65
CA PRO A 238 -3.20 20.31 -12.77
C PRO A 238 -2.54 19.78 -14.06
N TRP A 239 -1.64 18.81 -13.94
CA TRP A 239 -0.92 18.18 -15.05
C TRP A 239 -1.55 16.86 -15.49
N THR A 240 -2.71 16.48 -14.95
CA THR A 240 -3.47 15.30 -15.39
C THR A 240 -4.61 15.70 -16.30
N THR A 241 -4.93 14.80 -17.23
CA THR A 241 -6.10 14.87 -18.08
C THR A 241 -6.88 13.58 -17.92
N GLY A 242 -8.18 13.68 -17.64
CA GLY A 242 -9.03 12.51 -17.52
C GLY A 242 -10.39 12.88 -16.97
N ASP A 243 -11.39 12.12 -17.36
CA ASP A 243 -12.76 12.28 -16.91
C ASP A 243 -13.10 11.13 -15.94
N PRO A 244 -13.42 11.43 -14.66
CA PRO A 244 -13.87 10.42 -13.70
C PRO A 244 -14.98 9.50 -14.25
N ASP A 245 -15.85 9.99 -15.11
CA ASP A 245 -16.98 9.21 -15.64
C ASP A 245 -16.57 8.20 -16.72
N THR A 246 -15.32 8.25 -17.18
CA THR A 246 -14.79 7.33 -18.21
C THR A 246 -13.52 6.59 -17.77
N VAL A 247 -12.75 7.11 -16.80
CA VAL A 247 -11.50 6.49 -16.34
C VAL A 247 -11.78 5.12 -15.74
N PRO A 248 -11.26 4.03 -16.34
CA PRO A 248 -11.50 2.68 -15.83
C PRO A 248 -10.69 2.46 -14.55
N VAL A 249 -11.38 2.07 -13.48
CA VAL A 249 -10.79 1.73 -12.19
C VAL A 249 -11.20 0.33 -11.80
N THR A 250 -10.24 -0.45 -11.31
CA THR A 250 -10.47 -1.82 -10.87
C THR A 250 -10.69 -1.87 -9.36
N PHE A 251 -11.90 -2.26 -8.98
CA PHE A 251 -12.33 -2.45 -7.60
C PHE A 251 -12.36 -3.93 -7.24
N SER A 252 -12.23 -4.24 -5.95
CA SER A 252 -12.41 -5.59 -5.43
C SER A 252 -13.90 -5.87 -5.18
N CYS A 253 -14.34 -7.11 -5.43
CA CYS A 253 -15.70 -7.52 -5.11
C CYS A 253 -16.00 -7.45 -3.60
N GLU A 254 -17.19 -7.00 -3.27
CA GLU A 254 -17.74 -6.82 -1.92
C GLU A 254 -18.78 -7.92 -1.58
N CYS A 255 -18.70 -9.11 -2.19
CA CYS A 255 -19.62 -10.22 -1.87
C CYS A 255 -19.37 -10.83 -0.48
N ALA A 256 -18.20 -10.57 0.12
CA ALA A 256 -17.69 -11.13 1.38
C ALA A 256 -17.36 -12.62 1.39
N ASP A 257 -17.39 -13.30 0.24
CA ASP A 257 -16.83 -14.64 0.11
C ASP A 257 -15.30 -14.58 0.34
N PRO A 258 -14.76 -15.34 1.33
CA PRO A 258 -13.33 -15.36 1.63
C PRO A 258 -12.43 -15.77 0.47
N GLU A 259 -12.94 -16.57 -0.47
CA GLU A 259 -12.19 -17.06 -1.64
C GLU A 259 -12.44 -16.23 -2.90
N CYS A 260 -13.29 -15.19 -2.82
CA CYS A 260 -13.55 -14.32 -3.95
C CYS A 260 -12.32 -13.47 -4.31
N THR A 261 -11.85 -13.67 -5.54
CA THR A 261 -10.76 -12.90 -6.16
C THR A 261 -11.26 -11.99 -7.28
N ALA A 262 -12.58 -11.91 -7.46
CA ALA A 262 -13.20 -11.14 -8.53
C ALA A 262 -12.85 -9.65 -8.40
N GLN A 263 -12.50 -9.07 -9.54
CA GLN A 263 -12.17 -7.66 -9.70
C GLN A 263 -13.10 -7.06 -10.74
N LEU A 264 -13.66 -5.91 -10.42
CA LEU A 264 -14.67 -5.24 -11.22
C LEU A 264 -14.06 -3.95 -11.77
N THR A 265 -13.81 -3.92 -13.07
CA THR A 265 -13.40 -2.69 -13.75
C THR A 265 -14.65 -1.91 -14.14
N ARG A 266 -14.73 -0.67 -13.64
CA ARG A 266 -15.84 0.25 -13.87
C ARG A 266 -15.30 1.68 -13.98
N PRO A 267 -15.99 2.62 -14.63
CA PRO A 267 -15.59 4.02 -14.59
C PRO A 267 -15.62 4.56 -13.15
N LEU A 268 -14.66 5.41 -12.78
CA LEU A 268 -14.54 5.95 -11.42
C LEU A 268 -15.81 6.65 -10.92
N GLY A 269 -16.49 7.40 -11.79
CA GLY A 269 -17.74 8.11 -11.48
C GLY A 269 -18.89 7.18 -11.08
N THR A 270 -18.83 5.91 -11.47
CA THR A 270 -19.83 4.90 -11.08
C THR A 270 -19.56 4.29 -9.70
N PHE A 271 -18.42 4.60 -9.07
CA PHE A 271 -18.14 4.12 -7.72
C PHE A 271 -19.09 4.79 -6.72
N PRO A 272 -19.92 4.02 -6.00
CA PRO A 272 -20.97 4.57 -5.16
C PRO A 272 -20.42 5.46 -4.04
N PRO A 273 -21.11 6.56 -3.67
CA PRO A 273 -20.76 7.35 -2.51
C PRO A 273 -20.90 6.52 -1.23
N ALA A 274 -20.33 6.99 -0.11
CA ALA A 274 -20.42 6.33 1.20
C ALA A 274 -21.89 5.90 1.50
N GLY A 275 -22.10 4.61 1.77
CA GLY A 275 -23.43 4.04 2.01
C GLY A 275 -24.22 3.61 0.77
N GLY A 276 -23.71 3.83 -0.45
CA GLY A 276 -24.30 3.29 -1.68
C GLY A 276 -24.09 1.78 -1.85
N GLY A 277 -24.80 1.18 -2.81
CA GLY A 277 -24.87 -0.27 -3.00
C GLY A 277 -23.52 -0.97 -3.17
N ALA A 278 -23.40 -2.20 -2.65
CA ALA A 278 -22.16 -2.96 -2.68
C ALA A 278 -21.79 -3.41 -4.11
N LEU A 279 -20.49 -3.37 -4.43
CA LEU A 279 -19.98 -3.86 -5.72
C LEU A 279 -19.87 -5.38 -5.71
N ARG A 280 -20.71 -6.10 -6.47
CA ARG A 280 -20.77 -7.57 -6.45
C ARG A 280 -20.49 -8.18 -7.82
N CYS A 281 -19.88 -9.35 -7.83
CA CYS A 281 -19.62 -10.15 -9.04
C CYS A 281 -20.84 -10.97 -9.50
N HIS A 282 -21.86 -11.10 -8.64
CA HIS A 282 -23.14 -11.76 -8.87
C HIS A 282 -24.26 -10.91 -8.28
#